data_AF-A0A397E4P8-F1
#
_entry.id   AF-A0A397E4P8-F1
#
_cell.length_a   1.000
_cell.length_b   1.000
_cell.length_c   1.000
_cell.angle_alpha   90.00
_cell.angle_beta   90.00
_cell.angle_gamma   90.00
#
_symmetry.space_group_name_H-M   'P 1'
#
loop_
_entity.id
_entity.type
_entity.pdbx_description
1 polymer ?
#
loop_
_entity_poly.entity_id
_entity_poly.type
_entity_poly.pdbx_seq_one_letter_code
_entity_poly.pdbx_strand_id
1 'polypeptide(L)'
;MVNDVMASEIVDRNGALPVFSSSVNMFAYIRNSVKRCTALTVGQTFFDLQLEFKYCLGLYANRLVAKLPGFITDSNTPPTHAAAAKWRLPDKQEEELCFVINTAEYCADTVLSCTQHLANI
;
A
#
# COMPACT_ATOMS: atom_id res chain seq x y z
N MET A 1 0.31 -16.21 6.38
CA MET A 1 -0.59 -15.43 7.26
C MET A 1 -0.64 -13.95 6.89
N VAL A 2 0.43 -13.14 7.03
CA VAL A 2 0.39 -11.72 6.59
C VAL A 2 0.22 -11.61 5.07
N ASN A 3 0.94 -12.41 4.29
CA ASN A 3 0.81 -12.45 2.83
C ASN A 3 -0.62 -12.76 2.34
N ASP A 4 -1.36 -13.62 3.04
CA ASP A 4 -2.74 -13.99 2.66
C ASP A 4 -3.71 -12.84 2.89
N VAL A 5 -3.51 -12.06 3.98
CA VAL A 5 -4.27 -10.84 4.26
C VAL A 5 -3.97 -9.74 3.23
N MET A 6 -2.72 -9.67 2.75
CA MET A 6 -2.29 -8.71 1.72
C MET A 6 -2.81 -9.03 0.31
N ALA A 7 -3.30 -10.26 0.08
CA ALA A 7 -3.74 -10.68 -1.24
C ALA A 7 -5.16 -10.19 -1.60
N SER A 8 -5.98 -9.81 -0.61
CA SER A 8 -7.37 -9.38 -0.85
C SER A 8 -7.45 -8.14 -1.74
N GLU A 9 -8.25 -8.25 -2.80
CA GLU A 9 -8.58 -7.16 -3.73
C GLU A 9 -9.96 -6.55 -3.46
N ILE A 10 -10.61 -6.95 -2.36
CA ILE A 10 -11.88 -6.37 -1.93
C ILE A 10 -11.65 -4.89 -1.60
N VAL A 11 -12.44 -4.02 -2.21
CA VAL A 11 -12.41 -2.57 -1.95
C VAL A 11 -13.33 -2.25 -0.79
N ASP A 12 -12.76 -1.64 0.25
CA ASP A 12 -13.51 -1.02 1.33
C ASP A 12 -13.99 0.36 0.89
N ARG A 13 -15.29 0.59 0.95
CA ARG A 13 -15.96 1.85 0.56
C ARG A 13 -16.53 2.62 1.76
N ASN A 14 -16.26 2.16 2.98
CA ASN A 14 -16.85 2.75 4.20
C ASN A 14 -16.11 4.02 4.68
N GLY A 15 -14.92 4.31 4.13
CA GLY A 15 -14.12 5.49 4.45
C GLY A 15 -14.39 6.71 3.56
N ALA A 16 -13.60 7.77 3.76
CA ALA A 16 -13.66 8.98 2.93
C ALA A 16 -13.32 8.72 1.45
N LEU A 17 -12.43 7.75 1.20
CA LEU A 17 -12.05 7.28 -0.12
C LEU A 17 -12.08 5.75 -0.17
N PRO A 18 -12.44 5.15 -1.32
CA PRO A 18 -12.37 3.71 -1.49
C PRO A 18 -10.92 3.22 -1.56
N VAL A 19 -10.59 2.23 -0.73
CA VAL A 19 -9.24 1.66 -0.60
C VAL A 19 -9.30 0.13 -0.58
N PHE A 20 -8.20 -0.56 -0.86
CA PHE A 20 -8.16 -2.01 -0.70
C PHE A 20 -8.27 -2.38 0.78
N SER A 21 -9.23 -3.24 1.13
CA SER A 21 -9.42 -3.79 2.48
C SER A 21 -8.18 -4.48 3.04
N SER A 22 -7.31 -5.01 2.16
CA SER A 22 -6.01 -5.57 2.55
C SER A 22 -5.14 -4.55 3.30
N SER A 23 -5.17 -3.27 2.91
CA SER A 23 -4.43 -2.20 3.62
C SER A 23 -4.99 -1.95 5.02
N VAL A 24 -6.32 -1.88 5.16
CA VAL A 24 -7.00 -1.68 6.44
C VAL A 24 -6.67 -2.84 7.40
N ASN A 25 -6.79 -4.07 6.90
CA ASN A 25 -6.49 -5.28 7.68
C ASN A 25 -5.00 -5.36 8.05
N MET A 26 -4.09 -4.93 7.16
CA MET A 26 -2.66 -4.84 7.44
C MET A 26 -2.37 -3.94 8.63
N PHE A 27 -2.87 -2.71 8.61
CA PHE A 27 -2.59 -1.77 9.70
C PHE A 27 -3.28 -2.17 11.01
N ALA A 28 -4.46 -2.80 10.95
CA ALA A 28 -5.09 -3.39 12.12
C ALA A 28 -4.20 -4.48 12.74
N TYR A 29 -3.62 -5.37 11.92
CA TYR A 29 -2.72 -6.41 12.38
C TYR A 29 -1.42 -5.84 12.98
N ILE A 30 -0.81 -4.87 12.32
CA ILE A 30 0.40 -4.17 12.81
C ILE A 30 0.12 -3.53 14.16
N ARG A 31 -0.93 -2.70 14.27
CA ARG A 31 -1.30 -2.00 15.50
C ARG A 31 -1.55 -2.96 16.66
N ASN A 32 -2.29 -4.03 16.41
CA ASN A 32 -2.59 -5.03 17.43
C ASN A 32 -1.32 -5.77 17.88
N SER A 33 -0.39 -6.02 16.96
CA SER A 33 0.88 -6.69 17.27
C SER A 33 1.82 -5.79 18.07
N VAL A 34 1.93 -4.50 17.70
CA VAL A 34 2.64 -3.48 18.48
C VAL A 34 2.08 -3.38 19.90
N LYS A 35 0.75 -3.28 20.04
CA LYS A 35 0.09 -3.18 21.36
C LYS A 35 0.39 -4.38 22.25
N ARG A 36 0.38 -5.60 21.68
CA ARG A 36 0.73 -6.82 22.43
C ARG A 36 2.21 -6.88 22.79
N CYS A 37 3.09 -6.47 21.89
CA CYS A 37 4.54 -6.50 22.11
C CYS A 37 4.94 -5.49 23.20
N THR A 38 4.49 -4.24 23.09
CA THR A 38 4.80 -3.16 24.05
C THR A 38 4.25 -3.41 25.45
N ALA A 39 3.18 -4.21 25.58
CA ALA A 39 2.70 -4.69 26.89
C ALA A 39 3.67 -5.65 27.60
N LEU A 40 4.62 -6.25 26.86
CA LEU A 40 5.59 -7.23 27.38
C LEU A 40 7.03 -6.68 27.38
N THR A 41 7.40 -5.92 26.35
CA THR A 41 8.75 -5.38 26.16
C THR A 41 8.77 -4.23 25.18
N VAL A 42 9.66 -3.27 25.42
CA VAL A 42 10.02 -2.18 24.49
C VAL A 42 11.49 -2.25 24.04
N GLY A 43 12.17 -3.36 24.37
CA GLY A 43 13.58 -3.60 24.04
C GLY A 43 13.79 -4.20 22.64
N GLN A 44 14.87 -4.96 22.47
CA GLN A 44 15.29 -5.51 21.16
C GLN A 44 14.16 -6.23 20.40
N THR A 45 13.34 -7.02 21.09
CA THR A 45 12.20 -7.73 20.46
C THR A 45 11.22 -6.78 19.77
N PHE A 46 10.98 -5.60 20.36
CA PHE A 46 10.10 -4.59 19.76
C PHE A 46 10.76 -3.96 18.51
N PHE A 47 12.07 -3.70 18.56
CA PHE A 47 12.82 -3.23 17.40
C PHE A 47 12.84 -4.25 16.25
N ASP A 48 13.03 -5.53 16.56
CA ASP A 48 12.98 -6.60 15.56
C ASP A 48 11.60 -6.69 14.91
N LEU A 49 10.53 -6.55 15.72
CA LEU A 49 9.16 -6.52 15.23
C LEU A 49 8.89 -5.31 14.31
N GLN A 50 9.43 -4.14 14.65
CA GLN A 50 9.33 -2.95 13.80
C GLN A 50 10.02 -3.18 12.45
N LEU A 51 11.20 -3.81 12.43
CA LEU A 51 11.93 -4.12 11.20
C LEU A 51 11.11 -5.07 10.30
N GLU A 52 10.47 -6.07 10.88
CA GLU A 52 9.59 -6.98 10.15
C GLU A 52 8.39 -6.25 9.53
N PHE A 53 7.79 -5.29 10.23
CA PHE A 53 6.72 -4.48 9.65
C PHE A 53 7.18 -3.56 8.53
N LYS A 54 8.39 -2.98 8.64
CA LYS A 54 8.99 -2.23 7.54
C LYS A 54 9.15 -3.11 6.29
N TYR A 55 9.59 -4.35 6.47
CA TYR A 55 9.69 -5.32 5.38
C TYR A 55 8.31 -5.64 4.77
N CYS A 56 7.30 -5.94 5.60
CA CYS A 56 5.93 -6.20 5.15
C CYS A 56 5.33 -5.02 4.36
N LEU A 57 5.53 -3.78 4.83
CA LEU A 57 5.10 -2.57 4.13
C LEU A 57 5.78 -2.42 2.76
N GLY A 58 7.07 -2.74 2.67
CA GLY A 58 7.79 -2.76 1.40
C GLY A 58 7.22 -3.77 0.40
N LEU A 59 6.87 -4.97 0.86
CA LEU A 59 6.20 -5.97 0.02
C LEU A 59 4.83 -5.49 -0.46
N TYR A 60 4.05 -4.84 0.41
CA TYR A 60 2.75 -4.30 0.03
C TYR A 60 2.87 -3.16 -0.98
N ALA A 61 3.85 -2.27 -0.81
CA ALA A 61 4.14 -1.21 -1.77
C ALA A 61 4.48 -1.79 -3.16
N ASN A 62 5.33 -2.83 -3.22
CA ASN A 62 5.65 -3.52 -4.47
C ASN A 62 4.39 -4.15 -5.11
N ARG A 63 3.47 -4.68 -4.31
CA ARG A 63 2.19 -5.21 -4.79
C ARG A 63 1.31 -4.11 -5.41
N LEU A 64 1.25 -2.93 -4.79
CA LEU A 64 0.52 -1.78 -5.36
C LEU A 64 1.17 -1.29 -6.66
N VAL A 65 2.51 -1.22 -6.70
CA VAL A 65 3.25 -0.87 -7.93
C VAL A 65 2.98 -1.88 -9.05
N ALA A 66 2.91 -3.18 -8.74
CA ALA A 66 2.60 -4.21 -9.73
C ALA A 66 1.17 -4.13 -10.30
N LYS A 67 0.27 -3.38 -9.65
CA LYS A 67 -1.07 -3.08 -10.16
C LYS A 67 -1.09 -1.89 -11.13
N LEU A 68 -0.02 -1.11 -11.19
CA LEU A 68 0.05 0.00 -12.13
C LEU A 68 0.16 -0.53 -13.56
N PRO A 69 -0.50 0.12 -14.53
CA PRO A 69 -0.35 -0.24 -15.93
C PRO A 69 1.12 -0.16 -16.36
N GLY A 70 1.53 -1.05 -17.27
CA GLY A 70 2.83 -0.94 -17.91
C GLY A 70 2.88 0.29 -18.81
N PHE A 71 4.05 0.93 -18.92
CA PHE A 71 4.28 1.95 -19.93
C PHE A 71 4.25 1.30 -21.32
N ILE A 72 3.25 1.62 -22.13
CA ILE A 72 3.27 1.29 -23.56
C ILE A 72 4.18 2.34 -24.23
N THR A 73 5.44 2.00 -24.43
CA THR A 73 6.28 2.69 -25.41
C THR A 73 6.09 1.99 -26.75
N ASP A 74 5.18 2.49 -27.59
CA ASP A 74 5.06 2.01 -28.96
C ASP A 74 6.34 2.38 -29.73
N SER A 75 7.31 1.47 -29.75
CA SER A 75 8.59 1.60 -30.45
C SER A 75 8.48 1.63 -31.98
N ASN A 76 7.27 1.42 -32.52
CA ASN A 76 6.98 1.43 -33.96
C ASN A 76 6.31 2.72 -34.47
N THR A 77 6.13 3.74 -33.64
CA THR A 77 5.52 5.02 -34.07
C THR A 77 6.61 6.02 -34.45
N PRO A 78 6.66 6.52 -35.71
CA PRO A 78 7.66 7.51 -36.10
C PRO A 78 7.49 8.81 -35.30
N PRO A 79 8.60 9.50 -34.96
CA PRO A 79 8.59 10.69 -34.11
C PRO A 79 8.03 11.87 -34.90
N THR A 80 6.72 11.96 -35.01
CA THR A 80 6.02 13.16 -35.44
C THR A 80 5.48 13.85 -34.19
N HIS A 81 5.67 15.17 -34.17
CA HIS A 81 5.57 16.04 -33.00
C HIS A 81 4.35 15.72 -32.10
N ALA A 82 4.64 15.52 -30.81
CA ALA A 82 3.69 15.37 -29.70
C ALA A 82 2.88 14.05 -29.63
N ALA A 83 3.54 12.91 -29.81
CA ALA A 83 3.08 11.67 -29.16
C ALA A 83 3.32 11.78 -27.65
N ALA A 84 2.53 12.60 -26.95
CA ALA A 84 2.42 12.50 -25.50
C ALA A 84 2.10 11.04 -25.17
N ALA A 85 2.85 10.42 -24.24
CA ALA A 85 2.61 9.07 -23.80
C ALA A 85 1.14 8.94 -23.36
N LYS A 86 0.28 8.41 -24.25
CA LYS A 86 -1.15 8.23 -23.97
C LYS A 86 -1.31 6.84 -23.39
N TRP A 87 -1.54 6.79 -22.08
CA TRP A 87 -2.02 5.59 -21.40
C TRP A 87 -3.34 5.18 -22.07
N ARG A 88 -3.35 4.06 -22.80
CA ARG A 88 -4.60 3.43 -23.21
C ARG A 88 -5.05 2.52 -22.07
N LEU A 89 -5.86 3.06 -21.17
CA LEU A 89 -6.48 2.30 -20.09
C LEU A 89 -7.76 1.65 -20.62
N PRO A 90 -7.84 0.32 -20.74
CA PRO A 90 -9.11 -0.38 -20.96
C PRO A 90 -10.18 -0.05 -19.90
N ASP A 91 -11.44 -0.30 -20.26
CA ASP A 91 -12.59 -0.10 -19.39
C ASP A 91 -12.35 -0.71 -17.99
N LYS A 92 -12.70 0.04 -16.94
CA LYS A 92 -12.52 -0.28 -15.51
C LYS A 92 -11.09 -0.19 -14.95
N GLN A 93 -10.06 -0.08 -15.79
CA GLN A 93 -8.68 0.06 -15.29
C GLN A 93 -8.45 1.43 -14.62
N GLU A 94 -9.17 2.46 -15.06
CA GLU A 94 -9.16 3.79 -14.41
C GLU A 94 -9.65 3.71 -12.96
N GLU A 95 -10.73 2.96 -12.71
CA GLU A 95 -11.29 2.80 -11.35
C GLU A 95 -10.32 2.00 -10.46
N GLU A 96 -9.71 0.93 -10.97
CA GLU A 96 -8.69 0.19 -10.22
C GLU A 96 -7.47 1.05 -9.91
N LEU A 97 -7.03 1.90 -10.84
CA LEU A 97 -5.93 2.83 -10.62
C LEU A 97 -6.26 3.85 -9.51
N CYS A 98 -7.49 4.37 -9.48
CA CYS A 98 -7.95 5.21 -8.37
C CYS A 98 -7.87 4.46 -7.03
N PHE A 99 -8.26 3.20 -6.96
CA PHE A 99 -8.13 2.41 -5.73
C PHE A 99 -6.67 2.21 -5.32
N VAL A 100 -5.75 1.99 -6.27
CA VAL A 100 -4.30 1.88 -5.99
C VAL A 100 -3.78 3.19 -5.41
N ILE A 101 -4.10 4.34 -6.01
CA ILE A 101 -3.66 5.66 -5.56
C ILE A 101 -4.22 5.97 -4.16
N ASN A 102 -5.54 5.83 -3.97
CA ASN A 102 -6.18 6.06 -2.67
C ASN A 102 -5.58 5.15 -1.59
N THR A 103 -5.29 3.90 -1.93
CA THR A 103 -4.68 2.95 -0.99
C THR A 103 -3.24 3.37 -0.64
N ALA A 104 -2.47 3.85 -1.61
CA ALA A 104 -1.11 4.33 -1.37
C ALA A 104 -1.09 5.56 -0.45
N GLU A 105 -2.00 6.51 -0.68
CA GLU A 105 -2.19 7.69 0.18
C GLU A 105 -2.60 7.29 1.60
N TYR A 106 -3.61 6.43 1.72
CA TYR A 106 -4.02 5.87 3.02
C TYR A 106 -2.86 5.18 3.76
N CYS A 107 -2.02 4.42 3.04
CA CYS A 107 -0.84 3.81 3.64
C CYS A 107 0.16 4.84 4.15
N ALA A 108 0.44 5.90 3.39
CA ALA A 108 1.38 6.94 3.76
C ALA A 108 0.94 7.67 5.05
N ASP A 109 -0.33 8.07 5.11
CA ASP A 109 -0.91 8.75 6.28
C ASP A 109 -0.92 7.83 7.51
N THR A 110 -1.29 6.57 7.32
CA THR A 110 -1.38 5.61 8.43
C THR A 110 -0.01 5.24 8.98
N VAL A 111 1.03 5.13 8.14
CA VAL A 111 2.42 4.91 8.60
C VAL A 111 2.92 6.10 9.42
N LEU A 112 2.66 7.32 8.96
CA LEU A 112 3.03 8.53 9.70
C LEU A 112 2.37 8.55 11.08
N SER A 113 1.06 8.30 11.13
CA SER A 113 0.30 8.20 12.39
C SER A 113 0.85 7.12 13.32
N CYS A 114 1.16 5.92 12.80
CA CYS A 114 1.75 4.84 13.59
C CYS A 114 3.13 5.22 14.14
N THR A 115 3.99 5.83 13.33
CA THR A 115 5.34 6.22 13.74
C THR A 115 5.31 7.30 14.83
N GLN A 116 4.43 8.28 14.70
CA GLN A 116 4.20 9.31 15.72
C GLN A 116 3.77 8.69 17.06
N HIS A 117 2.87 7.69 17.03
CA HIS A 117 2.44 7.00 18.24
C HIS A 117 3.58 6.22 18.91
N LEU A 118 4.39 5.51 18.12
CA LEU A 118 5.54 4.76 18.62
C LEU A 118 6.63 5.65 19.23
N ALA A 119 6.82 6.86 18.71
CA ALA A 119 7.76 7.82 19.28
C ALA A 119 7.36 8.34 20.67
N ASN A 120 6.10 8.14 21.07
CA ASN A 120 5.56 8.55 22.37
C ASN A 120 5.45 7.39 23.38
N ILE A 121 5.88 6.18 23.01
CA ILE A 121 5.98 5.01 23.89
C ILE A 121 7.40 4.97 24.46
#